data_AF-A0A926ZCL6-F1
#
_entry.id   AF-A0A926ZCL6-F1
#
_cell.length_a   1.000
_cell.length_b   1.000
_cell.length_c   1.000
_cell.angle_alpha   90.00
_cell.angle_beta   90.00
_cell.angle_gamma   90.00
#
_symmetry.space_group_name_H-M   'P 1'
#
loop_
_entity.id
_entity.type
_entity.pdbx_description
1 polymer ?
#
loop_
_entity_poly.entity_id
_entity_poly.type
_entity_poly.pdbx_seq_one_letter_code
_entity_poly.pdbx_strand_id
1 'polypeptide(L)' 'MWRVIVQCPAESWRQYATEFKAIAEKYSSTPLASKKMKDDERRIMEYQIENVNEAEEFIEECVALEGFTATFEAL' A
#
# COMPACT_ATOMS: atom_id res chain seq x y z
N MET A 1 -14.83 1.22 -8.01
CA MET A 1 -13.37 1.38 -7.95
C MET A 1 -13.01 1.91 -6.58
N TRP A 2 -11.95 1.38 -6.00
CA TRP A 2 -11.51 1.69 -4.64
C TRP A 2 -10.08 2.21 -4.69
N ARG A 3 -9.83 3.26 -3.91
CA ARG A 3 -8.49 3.79 -3.68
C ARG A 3 -7.94 3.15 -2.41
N VAL A 4 -6.88 2.36 -2.53
CA VAL A 4 -6.12 1.87 -1.38
C VAL A 4 -4.94 2.79 -1.14
N ILE A 5 -4.83 3.30 0.08
CA ILE A 5 -3.74 4.16 0.55
C ILE A 5 -2.93 3.35 1.53
N VAL A 6 -1.68 3.06 1.17
CA VAL A 6 -0.71 2.37 2.01
C VAL A 6 0.34 3.36 2.47
N GLN A 7 0.68 3.34 3.75
CA GLN A 7 1.75 4.16 4.30
C GLN A 7 2.67 3.35 5.22
N CYS A 8 3.96 3.67 5.19
CA CYS A 8 4.96 3.03 6.04
C CYS A 8 6.11 4.00 6.34
N PRO A 9 6.84 3.86 7.47
CA PRO A 9 8.06 4.61 7.72
C PRO A 9 9.19 4.16 6.77
N ALA A 10 10.25 4.97 6.67
CA ALA A 10 11.37 4.68 5.77
C ALA A 10 12.12 3.39 6.16
N GLU A 11 12.20 3.07 7.44
CA GLU A 11 12.82 1.84 7.94
C GLU A 11 12.08 0.58 7.47
N SER A 12 10.77 0.51 7.73
CA SER A 12 9.91 -0.58 7.26
C SER A 12 9.94 -0.70 5.74
N TRP A 13 9.96 0.42 5.02
CA TRP A 13 10.10 0.38 3.57
C TRP A 13 11.42 -0.28 3.15
N ARG A 14 12.56 0.06 3.76
CA ARG A 14 13.86 -0.55 3.40
C ARG A 14 13.87 -2.05 3.66
N GLN A 15 13.16 -2.51 4.69
CA GLN A 15 13.10 -3.92 5.06
C GLN A 15 12.11 -4.72 4.20
N TYR A 16 10.90 -4.20 3.99
CA TYR A 16 9.79 -4.95 3.40
C TYR A 16 9.39 -4.49 1.98
N ALA A 17 10.11 -3.54 1.35
CA ALA A 17 9.75 -3.07 0.01
C ALA A 17 9.66 -4.17 -1.05
N THR A 18 10.52 -5.19 -0.97
CA THR A 18 10.49 -6.32 -1.92
C THR A 18 9.24 -7.16 -1.71
N GLU A 19 8.91 -7.47 -0.46
CA GLU A 19 7.72 -8.25 -0.10
C GLU A 19 6.43 -7.49 -0.43
N PHE A 20 6.38 -6.20 -0.12
CA PHE A 20 5.28 -5.31 -0.48
C PHE A 20 5.04 -5.26 -1.99
N LYS A 21 6.10 -5.15 -2.80
CA LYS A 21 5.97 -5.17 -4.26
C LYS A 21 5.41 -6.50 -4.76
N ALA A 22 5.89 -7.61 -4.20
CA ALA A 22 5.37 -8.93 -4.53
C ALA A 22 3.88 -9.05 -4.17
N ILE A 23 3.45 -8.51 -3.03
CA ILE A 23 2.03 -8.42 -2.66
C ILE A 23 1.27 -7.60 -3.71
N ALA A 24 1.72 -6.38 -4.03
CA ALA A 24 1.05 -5.52 -5.02
C ALA A 24 0.93 -6.14 -6.42
N GLU A 25 1.89 -6.99 -6.82
CA GLU A 25 1.87 -7.73 -8.10
C GLU A 25 0.86 -8.90 -8.11
N LYS A 26 0.41 -9.41 -6.94
CA LYS A 26 -0.64 -10.45 -6.88
C LYS A 26 -2.02 -9.92 -7.25
N TYR A 27 -2.26 -8.64 -6.97
CA TYR A 27 -3.57 -8.01 -7.17
C TYR A 27 -3.57 -7.21 -8.47
N SER A 28 -4.73 -7.09 -9.10
CA SER A 28 -4.92 -6.22 -10.27
C SER A 28 -4.98 -4.74 -9.84
N SER A 29 -3.90 -4.27 -9.22
CA SER A 29 -3.77 -2.93 -8.66
C SER A 29 -3.11 -1.98 -9.66
N THR A 30 -3.69 -0.80 -9.86
CA THR A 30 -3.10 0.26 -10.68
C THR A 30 -2.45 1.29 -9.77
N PRO A 31 -1.13 1.53 -9.85
CA PRO A 31 -0.49 2.56 -9.03
C PRO A 31 -0.96 3.95 -9.47
N LEU A 32 -1.55 4.69 -8.54
CA LEU A 32 -2.02 6.07 -8.74
C LEU A 32 -0.94 7.08 -8.37
N ALA A 33 -0.31 6.90 -7.20
CA ALA A 33 0.71 7.80 -6.71
C ALA A 33 1.68 7.10 -5.76
N SER A 34 2.90 7.64 -5.69
CA SER A 34 3.83 7.31 -4.61
C SER A 34 4.57 8.56 -4.18
N LYS A 35 4.54 8.86 -2.88
CA LYS A 35 5.11 10.06 -2.30
C LYS A 35 6.01 9.69 -1.13
N LYS A 36 7.24 10.17 -1.15
CA LYS A 36 8.13 10.18 0.01
C LYS A 36 7.96 11.52 0.73
N MET A 37 7.53 11.49 1.98
CA MET A 37 7.42 12.68 2.82
C MET A 37 8.82 13.09 3.30
N LYS A 38 9.13 14.39 3.28
CA LYS A 38 10.43 14.91 3.71
C LYS A 38 10.55 15.08 5.23
N ASP A 39 9.41 15.18 5.92
CA ASP A 39 9.36 15.51 7.35
C ASP A 39 9.57 14.25 8.22
N ASP A 40 8.68 13.27 8.12
CA ASP A 40 8.76 12.02 8.89
C ASP A 40 9.41 10.85 8.12
N GLU A 41 10.00 11.12 6.95
CA GLU A 41 10.53 10.14 5.99
C GLU A 41 9.55 9.02 5.55
N ARG A 42 8.30 9.06 5.99
CA ARG A 42 7.25 8.10 5.63
C ARG A 42 6.97 8.10 4.13
N ARG A 43 6.61 6.92 3.63
CA ARG A 43 6.18 6.71 2.26
C ARG A 43 4.68 6.51 2.25
N ILE A 44 4.00 7.18 1.33
CA ILE A 44 2.57 7.02 1.05
C ILE A 44 2.46 6.53 -0.39
N MET A 45 1.73 5.45 -0.60
CA MET A 45 1.53 4.80 -1.90
C MET A 45 0.05 4.56 -2.09
N GLU A 46 -0.41 4.78 -3.31
CA GLU A 46 -1.82 4.83 -3.61
C GLU A 46 -2.08 3.94 -4.82
N TYR A 47 -3.09 3.08 -4.69
CA TYR A 47 -3.44 2.09 -5.68
C TYR A 47 -4.94 2.16 -5.96
N GLN A 48 -5.30 1.97 -7.21
CA GLN A 48 -6.68 1.73 -7.61
C GLN A 48 -6.90 0.23 -7.75
N ILE A 49 -7.94 -0.27 -7.10
CA ILE A 49 -8.38 -1.67 -7.19
C ILE A 49 -9.87 -1.68 -7.56
N GLU A 50 -10.24 -2.52 -8.52
CA GLU A 50 -11.61 -2.54 -9.06
C GLU A 50 -12.60 -3.19 -8.09
N ASN A 51 -12.21 -4.32 -7.51
CA ASN A 51 -13.01 -5.15 -6.62
C ASN A 51 -12.78 -4.79 -5.15
N VAL A 52 -13.85 -4.71 -4.36
CA VAL A 52 -13.75 -4.45 -2.91
C VAL A 52 -13.06 -5.58 -2.17
N ASN A 53 -13.34 -6.83 -2.55
CA ASN A 53 -12.76 -8.00 -1.90
C ASN A 53 -11.23 -8.01 -2.08
N GLU A 54 -10.75 -7.75 -3.31
CA GLU A 54 -9.32 -7.64 -3.59
C GLU A 54 -8.69 -6.46 -2.83
N ALA A 55 -9.43 -5.36 -2.63
CA ALA A 55 -8.94 -4.22 -1.85
C ALA A 55 -8.80 -4.56 -0.36
N GLU A 56 -9.74 -5.31 0.21
CA GLU A 56 -9.67 -5.80 1.59
C GLU A 56 -8.51 -6.80 1.75
N GLU A 57 -8.40 -7.79 0.88
CA GLU A 57 -7.31 -8.78 0.90
C GLU A 57 -5.93 -8.12 0.75
N PHE A 58 -5.81 -7.16 -0.19
CA PHE A 58 -4.57 -6.40 -0.38
C PHE A 58 -4.20 -5.60 0.87
N ILE A 59 -5.18 -5.00 1.55
CA ILE A 59 -4.95 -4.28 2.80
C ILE A 59 -4.47 -5.23 3.90
N GLU A 60 -5.13 -6.39 4.06
CA GLU A 60 -4.76 -7.39 5.06
C GLU A 60 -3.31 -7.86 4.89
N GLU A 61 -2.88 -8.14 3.65
CA GLU A 61 -1.48 -8.50 3.37
C GLU A 61 -0.52 -7.32 3.59
N CYS A 62 -0.93 -6.09 3.26
CA CYS A 62 -0.10 -4.91 3.48
C CYS A 62 0.12 -4.61 4.97
N VAL A 63 -0.92 -4.70 5.80
CA VAL A 63 -0.81 -4.42 7.26
C VAL A 63 -0.13 -5.55 8.02
N ALA A 64 0.00 -6.74 7.42
CA ALA A 64 0.82 -7.82 7.97
C ALA A 64 2.33 -7.49 7.92
N LEU A 65 2.75 -6.54 7.07
CA LEU A 65 4.12 -6.03 7.06
C LEU A 65 4.34 -5.06 8.23
N GLU A 66 5.37 -5.30 9.03
CA GLU A 66 5.61 -4.51 10.23
C GLU A 66 5.86 -3.02 9.91
N GLY A 67 5.04 -2.16 10.52
CA GLY A 67 5.07 -0.70 10.33
C GLY A 67 4.32 -0.20 9.09
N PHE A 68 3.72 -1.08 8.30
CA PHE A 68 2.79 -0.69 7.25
C PHE A 68 1.40 -0.49 7.84
N THR A 69 0.70 0.51 7.33
CA THR A 69 -0.72 0.73 7.57
C THR A 69 -1.40 0.98 6.24
N ALA A 70 -2.63 0.51 6.09
CA ALA A 70 -3.37 0.67 4.85
C ALA A 70 -4.85 0.92 5.13
N THR A 71 -5.48 1.74 4.28
CA THR A 71 -6.90 2.07 4.33
C THR A 71 -7.43 2.14 2.90
N PHE A 72 -8.73 1.88 2.70
CA PHE A 72 -9.37 2.10 1.40
C PHE A 72 -10.54 3.05 1.50
N GLU A 73 -10.79 3.77 0.40
CA GLU A 73 -11.95 4.64 0.22
C GLU A 73 -12.55 4.46 -1.18
N ALA A 74 -13.83 4.80 -1.33
CA ALA A 74 -14.47 4.82 -2.63
C ALA A 74 -13.84 5.94 -3.49
N LEU A 75 -13.53 5.63 -4.75
CA LEU A 75 -12.86 6.51 -5.69
C LEU A 75 -13.86 7.32 -6.53
#